data_AF-A0A496VW72-F1
#
_entry.id   AF-A0A496VW72-F1
#
_cell.length_a   1.000
_cell.length_b   1.000
_cell.length_c   1.000
_cell.angle_alpha   90.00
_cell.angle_beta   90.00
_cell.angle_gamma   90.00
#
_symmetry.space_group_name_H-M   'P 1'
#
loop_
_entity.id
_entity.type
_entity.pdbx_description
1 polymer ?
#
loop_
_entity_poly.entity_id
_entity_poly.type
_entity_poly.pdbx_seq_one_letter_code
_entity_poly.pdbx_strand_id
1 'polypeptide(L)'
;MFKKFTLKNYRTHIDTTLELKGVTLLIGGNNSGKTNLLNGVQHFAQLINRTGPQSDRPFVANADYFPHKHSLDTANTPMVFACEWEKATGKVNYQIALYALDSETVGCQEKMVLSLNDDSFTLEQGYAEVSQEIVLRTQLEKANLDSKATGRRFFSVIDASVFI
;
A
#
# COMPACT_ATOMS: atom_id res chain seq x y z
N MET A 1 -6.93 -6.12 12.32
CA MET A 1 -5.50 -5.91 12.62
C MET A 1 -4.68 -6.22 11.37
N PHE A 2 -3.54 -5.55 11.19
CA PHE A 2 -2.61 -5.96 10.14
C PHE A 2 -1.98 -7.31 10.47
N LYS A 3 -1.88 -8.17 9.47
CA LYS A 3 -1.28 -9.50 9.55
C LYS A 3 0.02 -9.56 8.79
N LYS A 4 0.13 -8.85 7.67
CA LYS A 4 1.33 -8.82 6.83
C LYS A 4 1.53 -7.44 6.23
N PHE A 5 2.80 -7.06 6.06
CA PHE A 5 3.23 -5.99 5.17
C PHE A 5 4.29 -6.52 4.23
N THR A 6 4.20 -6.16 2.96
CA THR A 6 5.17 -6.53 1.94
C THR A 6 5.68 -5.27 1.26
N LEU A 7 6.99 -5.15 1.16
CA LEU A 7 7.69 -4.15 0.36
C LEU A 7 8.47 -4.85 -0.73
N LYS A 8 8.30 -4.42 -1.98
CA LYS A 8 9.14 -4.84 -3.10
C LYS A 8 9.79 -3.64 -3.77
N ASN A 9 11.06 -3.79 -4.10
CA ASN A 9 11.89 -2.76 -4.71
C ASN A 9 11.83 -1.42 -3.97
N TYR A 10 11.79 -1.46 -2.64
CA TYR A 10 11.77 -0.28 -1.79
C TYR A 10 13.10 -0.14 -1.06
N ARG A 11 13.91 0.81 -1.50
CA ARG A 11 15.25 1.07 -0.96
C ARG A 11 16.12 -0.20 -0.91
N THR A 12 16.42 -0.70 0.29
CA THR A 12 17.23 -1.90 0.53
C THR A 12 16.42 -3.20 0.47
N HIS A 13 15.10 -3.14 0.24
CA HIS A 13 14.19 -4.29 0.25
C HIS A 13 13.79 -4.67 -1.18
N ILE A 14 14.41 -5.72 -1.72
CA ILE A 14 14.06 -6.29 -3.04
C ILE A 14 12.68 -6.95 -2.98
N ASP A 15 12.49 -7.86 -2.03
CA ASP A 15 11.20 -8.47 -1.71
C ASP A 15 11.23 -8.84 -0.22
N THR A 16 10.51 -8.10 0.61
CA THR A 16 10.48 -8.31 2.06
C THR A 16 9.04 -8.36 2.54
N THR A 17 8.65 -9.46 3.16
CA THR A 17 7.36 -9.61 3.83
C THR A 17 7.58 -9.74 5.32
N LEU A 18 6.93 -8.87 6.10
CA LEU A 18 6.89 -8.90 7.56
C LEU A 18 5.53 -9.42 8.01
N GLU A 19 5.53 -10.54 8.72
CA GLU A 19 4.33 -11.03 9.42
C GLU A 19 4.19 -10.35 10.78
N LEU A 20 3.00 -9.87 11.09
CA LEU A 20 2.68 -9.13 12.30
C LEU A 20 1.88 -9.98 13.28
N LYS A 21 2.30 -9.93 14.55
CA LYS A 21 1.59 -10.52 15.69
C LYS A 21 1.11 -9.40 16.61
N GLY A 22 0.51 -9.75 17.75
CA GLY A 22 0.03 -8.75 18.73
C GLY A 22 1.12 -7.78 19.19
N VAL A 23 2.37 -8.27 19.30
CA VAL A 23 3.57 -7.47 19.47
C VAL A 23 4.64 -8.04 18.53
N THR A 24 5.25 -7.18 17.72
CA THR A 24 6.34 -7.56 16.81
C THR A 24 7.57 -6.73 17.15
N LEU A 25 8.68 -7.39 17.46
CA LEU A 25 9.96 -6.75 17.76
C LEU A 25 10.94 -6.97 16.59
N LEU A 26 11.45 -5.88 16.03
CA LEU A 26 12.38 -5.91 14.91
C LEU A 26 13.82 -5.67 15.38
N ILE A 27 14.65 -6.72 15.46
CA ILE A 27 16.04 -6.67 15.90
C ILE A 27 16.98 -7.00 14.74
N GLY A 28 18.14 -6.35 14.71
CA GLY A 28 19.22 -6.63 13.77
C GLY A 28 20.34 -5.62 13.91
N GLY A 29 21.51 -5.89 13.33
CA GLY A 29 22.66 -4.97 13.35
C GLY A 29 22.37 -3.62 12.67
N ASN A 30 23.24 -2.64 12.86
CA ASN A 30 23.14 -1.37 12.15
C ASN A 30 23.19 -1.60 10.62
N ASN A 31 22.48 -0.75 9.88
CA ASN A 31 22.38 -0.82 8.42
C ASN A 31 21.71 -2.09 7.85
N SER A 32 21.03 -2.90 8.67
CA SER A 32 20.34 -4.13 8.24
C SER A 32 18.98 -3.89 7.55
N GLY A 33 18.67 -2.66 7.13
CA GLY A 33 17.40 -2.31 6.46
C GLY A 33 16.20 -2.01 7.38
N LYS A 34 16.29 -2.20 8.71
CA LYS A 34 15.14 -1.99 9.64
C LYS A 34 14.46 -0.63 9.50
N THR A 35 15.25 0.44 9.49
CA THR A 35 14.73 1.81 9.34
C THR A 35 14.12 2.03 7.95
N ASN A 36 14.66 1.39 6.90
CA ASN A 36 14.06 1.45 5.57
C ASN A 36 12.73 0.69 5.50
N LEU A 37 12.61 -0.45 6.18
CA LEU A 37 11.35 -1.19 6.29
C LEU A 37 10.26 -0.32 6.93
N LEU A 38 10.55 0.28 8.10
CA LEU A 38 9.59 1.15 8.79
C LEU A 38 9.27 2.41 7.98
N ASN A 39 10.26 3.04 7.35
CA ASN A 39 10.03 4.15 6.44
C ASN A 39 9.16 3.77 5.25
N GLY A 40 9.27 2.54 4.73
CA GLY A 40 8.42 2.04 3.65
C GLY A 40 6.97 1.87 4.08
N VAL A 41 6.73 1.31 5.28
CA VAL A 41 5.39 1.22 5.86
C VAL A 41 4.80 2.61 6.13
N GLN A 42 5.60 3.53 6.67
CA GLN A 42 5.18 4.91 6.92
C GLN A 42 4.85 5.64 5.60
N HIS A 43 5.71 5.51 4.59
CA HIS A 43 5.51 6.11 3.28
C HIS A 43 4.24 5.57 2.62
N PHE A 44 4.00 4.26 2.69
CA PHE A 44 2.75 3.64 2.23
C PHE A 44 1.52 4.25 2.90
N ALA A 45 1.51 4.39 4.23
CA ALA A 45 0.40 5.01 4.94
C ALA A 45 0.22 6.49 4.52
N GLN A 46 1.31 7.23 4.37
CA GLN A 46 1.27 8.62 3.90
C GLN A 46 0.70 8.75 2.49
N LEU A 47 1.06 7.84 1.57
CA LEU A 47 0.51 7.79 0.21
C LEU A 47 -1.01 7.64 0.26
N ILE A 48 -1.52 6.69 1.03
CA ILE A 48 -2.97 6.44 1.13
C ILE A 48 -3.72 7.62 1.75
N ASN A 49 -3.13 8.24 2.77
CA ASN A 49 -3.83 9.27 3.54
C ASN A 49 -3.85 10.60 2.80
N ARG A 50 -2.76 10.95 2.13
CA ARG A 50 -2.72 12.17 1.32
C ARG A 50 -3.57 12.05 0.04
N THR A 51 -3.98 10.85 -0.38
CA THR A 51 -4.91 10.65 -1.51
C THR A 51 -6.34 10.36 -1.03
N GLY A 52 -6.63 10.62 0.25
CA GLY A 52 -7.96 10.41 0.81
C GLY A 52 -9.04 11.29 0.18
N PRO A 53 -10.32 11.06 0.49
CA PRO A 53 -11.42 11.63 -0.32
C PRO A 53 -11.63 13.14 -0.18
N GLN A 54 -10.99 13.75 0.81
CA GLN A 54 -10.93 15.20 1.01
C GLN A 54 -9.65 15.83 0.44
N SER A 55 -8.82 15.05 -0.24
CA SER A 55 -7.56 15.53 -0.80
C SER A 55 -7.72 16.09 -2.19
N ASP A 56 -7.10 17.25 -2.42
CA ASP A 56 -6.92 17.85 -3.74
C ASP A 56 -5.79 17.19 -4.55
N ARG A 57 -5.10 16.19 -3.98
CA ARG A 57 -3.95 15.50 -4.59
C ARG A 57 -4.11 13.97 -4.56
N PRO A 58 -5.00 13.40 -5.39
CA PRO A 58 -5.15 11.94 -5.49
C PRO A 58 -4.00 11.25 -6.27
N PHE A 59 -3.04 12.03 -6.78
CA PHE A 59 -1.98 11.55 -7.66
C PHE A 59 -0.70 11.14 -6.93
N VAL A 60 0.03 10.19 -7.50
CA VAL A 60 1.42 9.88 -7.13
C VAL A 60 2.36 10.86 -7.83
N ALA A 61 3.41 11.29 -7.15
CA ALA A 61 4.42 12.17 -7.70
C ALA A 61 5.71 11.38 -7.96
N ASN A 62 6.60 11.94 -8.81
CA ASN A 62 7.91 11.35 -9.06
C ASN A 62 8.71 11.12 -7.77
N ALA A 63 8.61 12.03 -6.80
CA ALA A 63 9.27 11.91 -5.51
C ALA A 63 8.87 10.66 -4.69
N ASP A 64 7.74 10.03 -5.02
CA ASP A 64 7.26 8.80 -4.36
C ASP A 64 7.84 7.53 -5.00
N TYR A 65 8.47 7.63 -6.16
CA TYR A 65 9.04 6.49 -6.89
C TYR A 65 10.56 6.54 -6.89
N PHE A 66 11.17 5.60 -6.17
CA PHE A 66 12.62 5.50 -6.04
C PHE A 66 13.07 4.03 -5.98
N PRO A 67 12.74 3.23 -7.01
CA PRO A 67 12.86 1.77 -7.01
C PRO A 67 14.30 1.26 -6.77
N HIS A 68 15.30 2.05 -7.17
CA HIS A 68 16.71 1.64 -7.13
C HIS A 68 17.52 2.36 -6.04
N LYS A 69 16.90 3.18 -5.20
CA LYS A 69 17.64 3.95 -4.19
C LYS A 69 18.18 3.02 -3.10
N HIS A 70 19.41 2.54 -3.25
CA HIS A 70 20.03 1.50 -2.40
C HIS A 70 19.55 0.06 -2.67
N SER A 71 18.99 -0.22 -3.84
CA SER A 71 18.66 -1.59 -4.30
C SER A 71 19.73 -2.11 -5.26
N LEU A 72 19.92 -3.43 -5.29
CA LEU A 72 20.75 -4.13 -6.28
C LEU A 72 19.94 -4.62 -7.48
N ASP A 73 18.61 -4.49 -7.45
CA ASP A 73 17.75 -4.85 -8.59
C ASP A 73 17.90 -3.80 -9.70
N THR A 74 18.24 -4.27 -10.91
CA THR A 74 18.41 -3.46 -12.12
C THR A 74 17.28 -3.67 -13.12
N ALA A 75 16.34 -4.56 -12.84
CA ALA A 75 15.15 -4.74 -13.66
C ALA A 75 14.23 -3.51 -13.47
N ASN A 76 13.52 -3.10 -14.52
CA ASN A 76 12.50 -2.04 -14.43
C ASN A 76 11.23 -2.60 -13.76
N THR A 77 11.40 -3.07 -12.53
CA THR A 77 10.38 -3.72 -11.71
C THR A 77 9.65 -2.66 -10.89
N PRO A 78 8.30 -2.72 -10.83
CA PRO A 78 7.53 -1.78 -10.03
C PRO A 78 7.96 -1.83 -8.56
N MET A 79 7.89 -0.68 -7.89
CA MET A 79 7.96 -0.60 -6.44
C MET A 79 6.59 -0.93 -5.87
N VAL A 80 6.51 -1.88 -4.95
CA VAL A 80 5.22 -2.40 -4.46
C VAL A 80 5.13 -2.26 -2.95
N PHE A 81 4.01 -1.72 -2.49
CA PHE A 81 3.56 -1.76 -1.11
C PHE A 81 2.30 -2.62 -1.04
N ALA A 82 2.30 -3.64 -0.19
CA ALA A 82 1.12 -4.44 0.05
C ALA A 82 0.93 -4.72 1.53
N CYS A 83 -0.31 -4.95 1.93
CA CYS A 83 -0.63 -5.38 3.28
C CYS A 83 -1.84 -6.30 3.32
N GLU A 84 -1.87 -7.14 4.34
CA GLU A 84 -3.03 -7.94 4.70
C GLU A 84 -3.58 -7.42 6.02
N TRP A 85 -4.88 -7.15 6.05
CA TRP A 85 -5.60 -6.77 7.25
C TRP A 85 -6.80 -7.67 7.45
N GLU A 86 -7.03 -8.10 8.68
CA GLU A 86 -8.09 -9.07 8.99
C GLU A 86 -8.78 -8.73 10.32
N LYS A 87 -10.09 -9.00 10.37
CA LYS A 87 -10.88 -9.10 11.60
C LYS A 87 -11.87 -10.26 11.47
N ALA A 88 -12.60 -10.54 12.55
CA ALA A 88 -13.59 -11.62 12.59
C ALA A 88 -14.63 -11.58 11.44
N THR A 89 -14.94 -10.39 10.93
CA THR A 89 -15.97 -10.22 9.90
C THR A 89 -15.40 -10.03 8.48
N GLY A 90 -14.10 -10.27 8.25
CA GLY A 90 -13.52 -10.18 6.91
C GLY A 90 -12.03 -9.85 6.84
N LYS A 91 -11.49 -10.05 5.63
CA LYS A 91 -10.09 -9.82 5.25
C LYS A 91 -10.00 -8.78 4.13
N VAL A 92 -8.94 -7.98 4.16
CA VAL A 92 -8.56 -7.04 3.12
C VAL A 92 -7.13 -7.35 2.71
N ASN A 93 -6.90 -7.61 1.42
CA ASN A 93 -5.57 -7.59 0.81
C ASN A 93 -5.51 -6.33 -0.05
N TYR A 94 -4.58 -5.44 0.26
CA TYR A 94 -4.48 -4.15 -0.42
C TYR A 94 -3.05 -3.92 -0.90
N GLN A 95 -2.91 -3.43 -2.13
CA GLN A 95 -1.64 -3.23 -2.79
C GLN A 95 -1.65 -1.94 -3.62
N ILE A 96 -0.52 -1.23 -3.58
CA ILE A 96 -0.15 -0.15 -4.49
C ILE A 96 1.17 -0.54 -5.16
N ALA A 97 1.22 -0.48 -6.49
CA ALA A 97 2.42 -0.65 -7.29
C ALA A 97 2.71 0.64 -8.08
N LEU A 98 3.92 1.18 -7.93
CA LEU A 98 4.40 2.36 -8.63
C LEU A 98 5.44 1.95 -9.67
N TYR A 99 5.39 2.55 -10.85
CA TYR A 99 6.32 2.26 -11.93
C TYR A 99 6.61 3.50 -12.77
N ALA A 100 7.80 3.56 -13.39
CA ALA A 100 8.11 4.65 -14.31
C ALA A 100 7.25 4.54 -15.57
N LEU A 101 6.61 5.63 -15.95
CA LEU A 101 6.02 5.80 -17.29
C LEU A 101 7.06 6.43 -18.22
N ASP A 102 7.76 7.45 -17.73
CA ASP A 102 8.92 8.08 -18.35
C ASP A 102 9.90 8.58 -17.27
N SER A 103 10.82 9.49 -17.61
CA SER A 103 11.82 10.02 -16.68
C SER A 103 11.25 10.94 -15.59
N GLU A 104 10.05 11.49 -15.80
CA GLU A 104 9.42 12.50 -14.95
C GLU A 104 8.08 12.04 -14.36
N THR A 105 7.43 11.05 -14.97
CA THR A 105 6.08 10.60 -14.61
C THR A 105 6.05 9.17 -14.06
N VAL A 106 5.16 8.96 -13.10
CA VAL A 106 5.01 7.70 -12.37
C VAL A 106 3.59 7.19 -12.55
N GLY A 107 3.47 5.94 -13.00
CA GLY A 107 2.22 5.21 -13.03
C GLY A 107 1.92 4.56 -11.68
N CYS A 108 0.64 4.37 -11.41
CA CYS A 108 0.11 3.75 -10.21
C CYS A 108 -0.88 2.65 -10.59
N GLN A 109 -0.69 1.48 -10.01
CA GLN A 109 -1.62 0.37 -10.00
C GLN A 109 -2.07 0.11 -8.57
N GLU A 110 -3.38 0.17 -8.33
CA GLU A 110 -3.97 -0.01 -7.02
C GLU A 110 -4.94 -1.19 -7.06
N LYS A 111 -4.82 -2.13 -6.12
CA LYS A 111 -5.67 -3.30 -6.04
C LYS A 111 -6.12 -3.54 -4.62
N MET A 112 -7.41 -3.82 -4.45
CA MET A 112 -8.00 -4.26 -3.20
C MET A 112 -8.83 -5.52 -3.41
N VAL A 113 -8.57 -6.55 -2.60
CA VAL A 113 -9.41 -7.73 -2.49
C VAL A 113 -10.06 -7.73 -1.12
N LEU A 114 -11.39 -7.61 -1.08
CA LEU A 114 -12.22 -7.70 0.10
C LEU A 114 -12.79 -9.11 0.18
N SER A 115 -12.53 -9.83 1.26
CA SER A 115 -13.12 -11.15 1.52
C SER A 115 -14.05 -11.08 2.73
N LEU A 116 -15.31 -11.46 2.55
CA LEU A 116 -16.35 -11.46 3.57
C LEU A 116 -17.00 -12.85 3.57
N ASN A 117 -16.83 -13.61 4.65
CA ASN A 117 -17.28 -15.00 4.72
C ASN A 117 -16.72 -15.79 3.51
N ASP A 118 -17.59 -16.24 2.60
CA ASP A 118 -17.23 -17.00 1.39
C ASP A 118 -17.20 -16.13 0.11
N ASP A 119 -17.59 -14.85 0.20
CA ASP A 119 -17.59 -13.93 -0.93
C ASP A 119 -16.28 -13.14 -1.01
N SER A 120 -15.82 -12.89 -2.23
CA SER A 120 -14.68 -12.02 -2.49
C SER A 120 -14.98 -11.00 -3.58
N PHE A 121 -14.59 -9.75 -3.33
CA PHE A 121 -14.76 -8.64 -4.25
C PHE A 121 -13.40 -8.02 -4.54
N THR A 122 -13.09 -7.87 -5.82
CA THR A 122 -11.85 -7.24 -6.29
C THR A 122 -12.17 -5.85 -6.84
N LEU A 123 -11.39 -4.87 -6.41
CA LEU A 123 -11.38 -3.50 -6.93
C LEU A 123 -9.98 -3.22 -7.44
N GLU A 124 -9.89 -2.67 -8.65
CA GLU A 124 -8.62 -2.41 -9.33
C GLU A 124 -8.67 -1.04 -10.01
N GLN A 125 -7.53 -0.35 -10.01
CA GLN A 125 -7.28 0.90 -10.71
C GLN A 125 -5.88 0.84 -11.34
N GLY A 126 -5.72 1.39 -12.55
CA GLY A 126 -4.41 1.46 -13.21
C GLY A 126 -3.96 0.20 -13.97
N TYR A 127 -4.77 -0.87 -13.94
CA TYR A 127 -4.46 -2.14 -14.61
C TYR A 127 -4.95 -2.19 -16.06
N ALA A 128 -6.17 -1.72 -16.33
CA ALA A 128 -6.73 -1.70 -17.68
C ALA A 128 -6.27 -0.47 -18.47
N GLU A 129 -6.18 0.68 -17.80
CA GLU A 129 -5.72 1.95 -18.35
C GLU A 129 -4.66 2.54 -17.42
N VAL A 130 -3.66 3.19 -18.00
CA VAL A 130 -2.61 3.87 -17.22
C VAL A 130 -3.25 4.92 -16.32
N SER A 131 -2.88 4.89 -15.04
CA SER A 131 -3.33 5.87 -14.05
C SER A 131 -2.14 6.36 -13.24
N GLN A 132 -2.25 7.56 -12.69
CA GLN A 132 -1.32 8.09 -11.69
C GLN A 132 -2.04 8.26 -10.34
N GLU A 133 -3.27 7.76 -10.20
CA GLU A 133 -4.13 8.06 -9.06
C GLU A 133 -4.24 6.88 -8.08
N ILE A 134 -4.47 7.19 -6.81
CA ILE A 134 -4.88 6.25 -5.77
C ILE A 134 -6.30 6.65 -5.35
N VAL A 135 -7.31 5.88 -5.77
CA VAL A 135 -8.72 6.28 -5.70
C VAL A 135 -9.65 5.22 -5.13
N LEU A 136 -9.19 3.98 -4.88
CA LEU A 136 -10.09 2.95 -4.36
C LEU A 136 -10.72 3.34 -3.02
N ARG A 137 -10.00 4.10 -2.17
CA ARG A 137 -10.57 4.69 -0.95
C ARG A 137 -11.76 5.62 -1.27
N THR A 138 -11.58 6.57 -2.18
CA THR A 138 -12.62 7.51 -2.61
C THR A 138 -13.81 6.78 -3.23
N GLN A 139 -13.57 5.76 -4.05
CA GLN A 139 -14.63 4.94 -4.64
C GLN A 139 -15.41 4.17 -3.57
N LEU A 140 -14.74 3.65 -2.54
CA LEU A 140 -15.38 2.95 -1.42
C LEU A 140 -16.20 3.87 -0.52
N GLU A 141 -15.74 5.10 -0.30
CA GLU A 141 -16.49 6.09 0.49
C GLU A 141 -17.75 6.59 -0.26
N LYS A 142 -17.66 6.76 -1.58
CA LYS A 142 -18.81 7.14 -2.43
C LYS A 142 -19.81 6.00 -2.65
N ALA A 143 -19.33 4.76 -2.64
CA ALA A 143 -20.20 3.60 -2.82
C ALA A 143 -20.99 3.30 -1.55
N ASN A 144 -22.28 3.64 -1.56
CA ASN A 144 -23.17 3.51 -0.41
C ASN A 144 -23.69 2.07 -0.21
N LEU A 145 -22.78 1.09 -0.17
CA LEU A 145 -23.09 -0.33 -0.02
C LEU A 145 -22.51 -0.88 1.28
N ASP A 146 -23.33 -1.61 2.05
CA ASP A 146 -22.92 -2.23 3.31
C ASP A 146 -21.77 -3.24 3.13
N SER A 147 -21.72 -3.91 1.97
CA SER A 147 -20.63 -4.83 1.58
C SER A 147 -19.24 -4.17 1.55
N LYS A 148 -19.18 -2.84 1.53
CA LYS A 148 -17.93 -2.06 1.47
C LYS A 148 -17.51 -1.48 2.83
N ALA A 149 -18.25 -1.77 3.91
CA ALA A 149 -17.93 -1.31 5.27
C ALA A 149 -16.55 -1.81 5.76
N THR A 150 -16.16 -3.04 5.40
CA THR A 150 -14.86 -3.61 5.77
C THR A 150 -13.69 -2.84 5.15
N GLY A 151 -13.79 -2.42 3.88
CA GLY A 151 -12.79 -1.59 3.22
C GLY A 151 -12.69 -0.19 3.82
N ARG A 152 -13.83 0.45 4.13
CA ARG A 152 -13.84 1.75 4.85
C ARG A 152 -13.18 1.65 6.22
N ARG A 153 -13.45 0.57 6.96
CA ARG A 153 -12.82 0.33 8.26
C ARG A 153 -11.31 0.13 8.12
N PHE A 154 -10.86 -0.60 7.11
CA PHE A 154 -9.44 -0.78 6.81
C PHE A 154 -8.72 0.58 6.65
N PHE A 155 -9.24 1.49 5.83
CA PHE A 155 -8.65 2.82 5.65
C PHE A 155 -8.66 3.65 6.94
N SER A 156 -9.74 3.59 7.74
CA SER A 156 -9.76 4.27 9.04
C SER A 156 -8.68 3.80 10.01
N VAL A 157 -8.24 2.54 9.90
CA VAL A 157 -7.13 2.00 10.70
C VAL A 157 -5.80 2.53 10.19
N ILE A 158 -5.62 2.67 8.87
CA ILE A 158 -4.41 3.28 8.29
C ILE A 158 -4.27 4.73 8.74
N ASP A 159 -5.34 5.52 8.72
CA ASP A 159 -5.35 6.91 9.21
C ASP A 159 -4.86 7.00 10.66
N ALA A 160 -5.34 6.09 11.52
CA ALA A 160 -4.94 6.05 12.92
C ALA A 160 -3.50 5.56 13.15
N SER A 161 -2.88 4.92 12.15
CA SER A 161 -1.56 4.28 12.27
C SER A 161 -0.38 5.19 11.86
N VAL A 162 -0.64 6.44 11.46
CA VAL A 162 0.41 7.40 10.99
C VAL A 162 1.32 7.90 12.11
N PHE A 163 0.97 7.64 13.37
CA PHE A 163 1.70 8.13 14.54
C PHE A 163 2.78 7.15 15.07
N ILE A 164 3.22 6.18 14.26
CA ILE A 164 4.40 5.35 14.59
C ILE A 164 5.68 6.06 14.12
#